data_AF-A0A665XEJ6-F1
#
_entry.id   AF-A0A665XEJ6-F1
#
_cell.length_a   1.000
_cell.length_b   1.000
_cell.length_c   1.000
_cell.angle_alpha   90.00
_cell.angle_beta   90.00
_cell.angle_gamma   90.00
#
_symmetry.space_group_name_H-M   'P 1'
#
loop_
_entity.id
_entity.type
_entity.pdbx_description
1 polymer ?
#
loop_
_entity_poly.entity_id
_entity_poly.type
_entity_poly.pdbx_seq_one_letter_code
_entity_poly.pdbx_strand_id
1 'polypeptide(L)'
;NLHKLYKVLVIGDLGVGKSSVIFRYVNKCFDEKYKMSIGVDFALKTIEWDAQTVVRLHLWDIAGHERFKQMSRAFYKGAMGALVVFDIANRSTLIGASEWKQDLDKKLSLDNGQPIPVVLLANKCDMSEKDEELLASLDNFCKENRFVGWFETSAKVCVALHKGHEQTEHSQV
;
A
#
# COMPACT_ATOMS: atom_id res chain seq x y z
N ASN A 1 26.47 11.69 3.58
CA ASN A 1 25.11 11.79 3.02
C ASN A 1 24.80 10.55 2.21
N LEU A 2 24.09 9.62 2.80
CA LEU A 2 23.63 8.36 2.20
C LEU A 2 22.28 8.61 1.52
N HIS A 3 22.22 8.33 0.23
CA HIS A 3 20.98 8.43 -0.55
C HIS A 3 20.47 7.02 -0.86
N LYS A 4 19.29 6.68 -0.35
CA LYS A 4 18.64 5.39 -0.62
C LYS A 4 17.42 5.62 -1.51
N LEU A 5 17.23 4.74 -2.49
CA LEU A 5 16.06 4.74 -3.38
C LEU A 5 15.35 3.39 -3.25
N TYR A 6 14.07 3.44 -2.89
CA TYR A 6 13.23 2.25 -2.79
C TYR A 6 12.06 2.35 -3.75
N LYS A 7 11.88 1.32 -4.57
CA LYS A 7 10.68 1.13 -5.36
C LYS A 7 9.60 0.49 -4.49
N VAL A 8 8.46 1.17 -4.37
CA VAL A 8 7.30 0.71 -3.59
C VAL A 8 6.09 0.62 -4.53
N LEU A 9 5.48 -0.55 -4.57
CA LEU A 9 4.26 -0.76 -5.35
C LEU A 9 3.04 -0.25 -4.57
N VAL A 10 2.05 0.28 -5.29
CA VAL A 10 0.73 0.56 -4.73
C VAL A 10 -0.29 -0.18 -5.60
N ILE A 11 -0.90 -1.22 -5.02
CA ILE A 11 -1.77 -2.17 -5.71
C ILE A 11 -3.09 -2.35 -4.95
N GLY A 12 -4.08 -2.97 -5.59
CA GLY A 12 -5.46 -3.04 -5.08
C GLY A 12 -6.48 -2.76 -6.19
N ASP A 13 -7.74 -3.04 -5.92
CA ASP A 13 -8.81 -3.00 -6.92
C ASP A 13 -9.09 -1.60 -7.47
N LEU A 14 -9.86 -1.52 -8.56
CA LEU A 14 -10.30 -0.25 -9.13
C LEU A 14 -11.11 0.55 -8.09
N GLY A 15 -10.89 1.86 -8.01
CA GLY A 15 -11.68 2.75 -7.17
C GLY A 15 -11.37 2.72 -5.66
N VAL A 16 -10.44 1.88 -5.19
CA VAL A 16 -10.05 1.83 -3.75
C VAL A 16 -9.26 3.06 -3.29
N GLY A 17 -8.77 3.90 -4.22
CA GLY A 17 -8.13 5.18 -3.91
C GLY A 17 -6.59 5.17 -3.86
N LYS A 18 -5.93 4.19 -4.48
CA LYS A 18 -4.45 4.08 -4.59
C LYS A 18 -3.79 5.40 -5.00
N SER A 19 -4.23 5.96 -6.11
CA SER A 19 -3.69 7.19 -6.67
C SER A 19 -3.95 8.40 -5.78
N SER A 20 -5.12 8.46 -5.15
CA SER A 20 -5.46 9.52 -4.19
C SER A 20 -4.57 9.46 -2.94
N VAL A 21 -4.25 8.25 -2.44
CA VAL A 21 -3.31 8.05 -1.33
C VAL A 21 -1.92 8.53 -1.71
N ILE A 22 -1.41 8.14 -2.89
CA ILE A 22 -0.11 8.59 -3.41
C ILE A 22 -0.08 10.11 -3.54
N PHE A 23 -1.09 10.67 -4.22
CA PHE A 23 -1.18 12.10 -4.50
C PHE A 23 -1.23 12.91 -3.20
N ARG A 24 -2.02 12.46 -2.21
CA ARG A 24 -2.06 13.08 -0.89
C ARG A 24 -0.70 13.03 -0.20
N TYR A 25 -0.03 11.89 -0.22
CA TYR A 25 1.25 11.72 0.46
C TYR A 25 2.38 12.58 -0.16
N VAL A 26 2.36 12.73 -1.48
CA VAL A 26 3.37 13.48 -2.22
C VAL A 26 3.08 14.99 -2.18
N ASN A 27 1.85 15.40 -2.55
CA ASN A 27 1.49 16.80 -2.77
C ASN A 27 0.78 17.47 -1.58
N LYS A 28 0.42 16.71 -0.54
CA LYS A 28 -0.34 17.19 0.62
C LYS A 28 -1.72 17.78 0.28
N CYS A 29 -2.26 17.50 -0.91
CA CYS A 29 -3.60 17.93 -1.35
C CYS A 29 -4.46 16.73 -1.81
N PHE A 30 -5.75 16.96 -2.03
CA PHE A 30 -6.70 15.96 -2.53
C PHE A 30 -7.58 16.61 -3.60
N ASP A 31 -7.88 15.85 -4.65
CA ASP A 31 -8.75 16.25 -5.73
C ASP A 31 -9.88 15.22 -5.87
N GLU A 32 -11.13 15.66 -5.69
CA GLU A 32 -12.32 14.82 -5.84
C GLU A 32 -12.57 14.40 -7.30
N LYS A 33 -12.03 15.13 -8.29
CA LYS A 33 -12.25 14.88 -9.72
C LYS A 33 -11.26 13.88 -10.32
N TYR A 34 -10.81 12.91 -9.53
CA TYR A 34 -9.76 11.99 -9.96
C TYR A 34 -10.20 11.13 -11.16
N LYS A 35 -9.36 11.10 -12.20
CA LYS A 35 -9.55 10.31 -13.43
C LYS A 35 -8.91 8.93 -13.26
N MET A 36 -9.56 7.87 -13.73
CA MET A 36 -9.03 6.50 -13.65
C MET A 36 -7.58 6.39 -14.18
N SER A 37 -6.69 5.74 -13.42
CA SER A 37 -5.33 5.44 -13.88
C SER A 37 -5.38 4.49 -15.09
N ILE A 38 -4.73 4.87 -16.19
CA ILE A 38 -4.53 4.01 -17.36
C ILE A 38 -3.11 3.44 -17.26
N GLY A 39 -2.95 2.14 -17.01
CA GLY A 39 -1.62 1.54 -16.94
C GLY A 39 -0.94 1.68 -15.60
N VAL A 40 0.19 2.38 -15.60
CA VAL A 40 1.02 2.62 -14.43
C VAL A 40 1.36 4.11 -14.39
N ASP A 41 1.26 4.71 -13.21
CA ASP A 41 1.74 6.06 -12.94
C ASP A 41 2.81 6.04 -11.84
N PHE A 42 3.62 7.10 -11.77
CA PHE A 42 4.79 7.17 -10.92
C PHE A 42 4.83 8.47 -10.14
N ALA A 43 5.12 8.35 -8.84
CA ALA A 43 5.41 9.51 -8.01
C ALA A 43 6.69 9.30 -7.18
N LEU A 44 7.42 10.39 -6.94
CA LEU A 44 8.60 10.41 -6.11
C LEU A 44 8.29 11.11 -4.78
N LYS A 45 8.53 10.43 -3.65
CA LYS A 45 8.57 11.05 -2.33
C LYS A 45 10.00 11.08 -1.82
N THR A 46 10.48 12.24 -1.39
CA THR A 46 11.73 12.35 -0.63
C THR A 46 11.41 12.50 0.86
N ILE A 47 12.15 11.76 1.69
CA ILE A 47 12.06 11.73 3.15
C ILE A 47 13.47 11.98 3.69
N GLU A 48 13.62 13.02 4.49
CA GLU A 48 14.81 13.24 5.31
C GLU A 48 14.69 12.31 6.52
N TRP A 49 15.40 11.18 6.49
CA TRP A 49 15.25 10.14 7.51
C TRP A 49 16.03 10.49 8.78
N ASP A 50 17.27 10.94 8.60
CA ASP A 50 18.13 11.47 9.65
C ASP A 50 19.10 12.51 9.05
N ALA A 51 19.98 13.08 9.87
CA ALA A 51 20.93 14.12 9.45
C ALA A 51 21.87 13.70 8.31
N GLN A 52 22.08 12.40 8.10
CA GLN A 52 22.98 11.85 7.10
C GLN A 52 22.26 11.07 6.00
N THR A 53 20.99 10.70 6.18
CA THR A 53 20.28 9.76 5.33
C THR A 53 19.05 10.40 4.70
N VAL A 54 19.02 10.38 3.36
CA VAL A 54 17.85 10.77 2.56
C VAL A 54 17.28 9.52 1.88
N VAL A 55 16.01 9.25 2.15
CA VAL A 55 15.27 8.15 1.54
C VAL A 55 14.35 8.69 0.45
N ARG A 56 14.43 8.12 -0.73
CA ARG A 56 13.54 8.38 -1.86
C ARG A 56 12.67 7.17 -2.10
N LEU A 57 11.36 7.38 -2.17
CA LEU A 57 10.38 6.35 -2.53
C LEU A 57 9.90 6.61 -3.95
N HIS A 58 10.13 5.67 -4.85
CA HIS A 58 9.44 5.59 -6.13
C HIS A 58 8.16 4.81 -5.93
N LEU A 59 7.04 5.53 -5.86
CA LEU A 59 5.70 4.98 -5.72
C LEU A 59 5.16 4.62 -7.11
N TRP A 60 4.85 3.35 -7.31
CA TRP A 60 4.32 2.82 -8.57
C TRP A 60 2.82 2.56 -8.41
N ASP A 61 2.00 3.47 -8.92
CA ASP A 61 0.54 3.33 -8.96
C ASP A 61 0.14 2.36 -10.07
N ILE A 62 -0.25 1.14 -9.71
CA ILE A 62 -0.66 0.14 -10.69
C ILE A 62 -2.18 0.19 -10.85
N ALA A 63 -2.69 0.39 -12.07
CA ALA A 63 -4.12 0.38 -12.31
C ALA A 63 -4.78 -0.93 -11.83
N GLY A 64 -5.88 -0.80 -11.11
CA GLY A 64 -6.57 -1.93 -10.46
C GLY A 64 -7.43 -2.79 -11.39
N HIS A 65 -7.32 -2.63 -12.71
CA HIS A 65 -8.11 -3.39 -13.68
C HIS A 65 -7.41 -4.73 -13.99
N GLU A 66 -8.19 -5.80 -14.13
CA GLU A 66 -7.70 -7.17 -14.37
C GLU A 66 -6.68 -7.30 -15.53
N ARG A 67 -6.80 -6.47 -16.57
CA ARG A 67 -5.84 -6.44 -17.69
C ARG A 67 -4.41 -6.11 -17.23
N PHE A 68 -4.27 -5.30 -16.18
CA PHE A 68 -2.97 -4.94 -15.61
C PHE A 68 -2.47 -5.98 -14.58
N LYS A 69 -3.36 -6.75 -13.95
CA LYS A 69 -2.98 -7.94 -13.15
C LYS A 69 -2.17 -8.94 -14.00
N GLN A 70 -2.50 -9.10 -15.29
CA GLN A 70 -1.77 -9.99 -16.20
C GLN A 70 -0.38 -9.45 -16.60
N MET A 71 -0.22 -8.14 -16.70
CA MET A 71 1.06 -7.49 -17.03
C MET A 71 1.95 -7.24 -15.80
N SER A 72 1.51 -7.67 -14.61
CA SER A 72 2.07 -7.23 -13.33
C SER A 72 3.52 -7.65 -13.08
N ARG A 73 4.00 -8.76 -13.68
CA ARG A 73 5.37 -9.25 -13.47
C ARG A 73 6.44 -8.23 -13.86
N ALA A 74 6.23 -7.49 -14.95
CA ALA A 74 7.15 -6.43 -15.38
C ALA A 74 7.16 -5.25 -14.40
N PHE A 75 5.99 -4.89 -13.86
CA PHE A 75 5.85 -3.79 -12.92
C PHE A 75 6.39 -4.12 -11.53
N TYR A 76 6.32 -5.39 -11.10
CA TYR A 76 6.78 -5.78 -9.76
C TYR A 76 8.30 -5.88 -9.63
N LYS A 77 9.00 -6.15 -10.74
CA LYS A 77 10.45 -6.36 -10.72
C LYS A 77 11.19 -5.23 -10.00
N GLY A 78 12.03 -5.61 -9.02
CA GLY A 78 12.87 -4.70 -8.24
C GLY A 78 12.11 -3.86 -7.21
N ALA A 79 10.83 -4.16 -6.93
CA ALA A 79 10.16 -3.55 -5.79
C ALA A 79 10.74 -4.08 -4.47
N MET A 80 10.89 -3.18 -3.51
CA MET A 80 11.46 -3.45 -2.18
C MET A 80 10.38 -3.49 -1.08
N GLY A 81 9.15 -3.11 -1.44
CA GLY A 81 7.99 -3.12 -0.57
C GLY A 81 6.71 -2.81 -1.36
N ALA A 82 5.56 -3.03 -0.75
CA ALA A 82 4.27 -2.74 -1.36
C ALA A 82 3.24 -2.24 -0.36
N LEU A 83 2.31 -1.44 -0.88
CA LEU A 83 1.07 -1.04 -0.23
C LEU A 83 -0.07 -1.73 -0.99
N VAL A 84 -0.88 -2.51 -0.29
CA VAL A 84 -2.14 -3.05 -0.83
C VAL A 84 -3.27 -2.22 -0.25
N VAL A 85 -4.07 -1.60 -1.12
CA VAL A 85 -5.13 -0.68 -0.71
C VAL A 85 -6.48 -1.34 -0.95
N PHE A 86 -7.37 -1.26 0.04
CA PHE A 86 -8.78 -1.62 -0.10
C PHE A 86 -9.68 -0.48 0.39
N ASP A 87 -10.94 -0.51 -0.01
CA ASP A 87 -11.97 0.45 0.42
C ASP A 87 -12.70 -0.11 1.63
N ILE A 88 -12.59 0.57 2.77
CA ILE A 88 -13.22 0.12 4.02
C ILE A 88 -14.75 0.06 3.93
N ALA A 89 -15.37 0.88 3.06
CA ALA A 89 -16.81 0.86 2.83
C ALA A 89 -17.25 -0.28 1.90
N ASN A 90 -16.32 -1.07 1.35
CA ASN A 90 -16.62 -2.16 0.42
C ASN A 90 -15.79 -3.41 0.73
N ARG A 91 -16.36 -4.31 1.54
CA ARG A 91 -15.74 -5.57 1.98
C ARG A 91 -15.21 -6.45 0.84
N SER A 92 -15.80 -6.43 -0.36
CA SER A 92 -15.29 -7.23 -1.47
C SER A 92 -13.87 -6.84 -1.89
N THR A 93 -13.49 -5.58 -1.69
CA THR A 93 -12.15 -5.08 -2.01
C THR A 93 -11.08 -5.59 -1.03
N LEU A 94 -11.46 -6.04 0.17
CA LEU A 94 -10.55 -6.74 1.09
C LEU A 94 -10.24 -8.16 0.58
N ILE A 95 -11.21 -8.83 -0.02
CA ILE A 95 -10.98 -10.13 -0.69
C ILE A 95 -10.00 -9.92 -1.85
N GLY A 96 -10.26 -8.91 -2.69
CA GLY A 96 -9.34 -8.52 -3.76
C GLY A 96 -7.92 -8.21 -3.26
N ALA A 97 -7.78 -7.53 -2.11
CA ALA A 97 -6.48 -7.28 -1.49
C ALA A 97 -5.68 -8.56 -1.20
N SER A 98 -6.34 -9.64 -0.77
CA SER A 98 -5.67 -10.94 -0.58
C SER A 98 -5.20 -11.55 -1.90
N GLU A 99 -6.00 -11.44 -2.97
CA GLU A 99 -5.61 -11.91 -4.30
C GLU A 99 -4.40 -11.13 -4.84
N TRP A 100 -4.38 -9.80 -4.67
CA TRP A 100 -3.25 -8.95 -5.04
C TRP A 100 -1.98 -9.34 -4.27
N LYS A 101 -2.11 -9.63 -2.98
CA LYS A 101 -0.99 -10.11 -2.14
C LYS A 101 -0.46 -11.46 -2.61
N GLN A 102 -1.34 -12.41 -2.92
CA GLN A 102 -0.96 -13.72 -3.43
C GLN A 102 -0.28 -13.62 -4.81
N ASP A 103 -0.77 -12.75 -5.70
CA ASP A 103 -0.16 -12.49 -7.00
C ASP A 103 1.26 -11.92 -6.87
N LEU A 104 1.43 -10.96 -5.96
CA LEU A 104 2.71 -10.35 -5.65
C LEU A 104 3.72 -11.38 -5.13
N ASP A 105 3.34 -12.16 -4.11
CA ASP A 105 4.18 -13.20 -3.50
C ASP A 105 4.60 -14.28 -4.52
N LYS A 106 3.75 -14.60 -5.50
CA LYS A 106 4.07 -15.57 -6.56
C LYS A 106 5.10 -15.04 -7.56
N LYS A 107 5.20 -13.72 -7.72
CA LYS A 107 5.95 -13.08 -8.81
C LYS A 107 7.23 -12.40 -8.35
N LEU A 108 7.35 -12.10 -7.05
CA LEU A 108 8.45 -11.31 -6.51
C LEU A 108 8.85 -11.80 -5.11
N SER A 109 10.15 -12.04 -4.98
CA SER A 109 10.85 -12.21 -3.69
C SER A 109 12.08 -11.30 -3.68
N LEU A 110 12.55 -10.98 -2.49
CA LEU A 110 13.85 -10.38 -2.26
C LEU A 110 14.97 -11.36 -2.64
N ASP A 111 16.20 -10.83 -2.77
CA ASP A 111 17.38 -11.63 -3.15
C ASP A 111 17.68 -12.77 -2.17
N ASN A 112 17.26 -12.64 -0.92
CA ASN A 112 17.36 -13.67 0.11
C ASN A 112 16.21 -14.71 0.07
N GLY A 113 15.36 -14.66 -0.96
CA GLY A 113 14.22 -15.56 -1.16
C GLY A 113 12.97 -15.22 -0.35
N GLN A 114 13.02 -14.23 0.56
CA GLN A 114 11.87 -13.84 1.37
C GLN A 114 10.87 -12.99 0.57
N PRO A 115 9.56 -13.02 0.89
CA PRO A 115 8.61 -12.06 0.35
C PRO A 115 9.01 -10.62 0.70
N ILE A 116 8.66 -9.66 -0.17
CA ILE A 116 8.83 -8.24 0.16
C ILE A 116 7.88 -7.83 1.29
N PRO A 117 8.21 -6.85 2.13
CA PRO A 117 7.29 -6.32 3.14
C PRO A 117 6.07 -5.66 2.47
N VAL A 118 4.88 -6.00 2.95
CA VAL A 118 3.61 -5.47 2.42
C VAL A 118 2.73 -4.95 3.55
N VAL A 119 2.30 -3.70 3.44
CA VAL A 119 1.36 -3.05 4.36
C VAL A 119 -0.03 -2.99 3.72
N LEU A 120 -1.06 -3.31 4.50
CA LEU A 120 -2.46 -3.18 4.08
C LEU A 120 -3.00 -1.78 4.46
N LEU A 121 -3.65 -1.09 3.53
CA LEU A 121 -4.28 0.20 3.78
C LEU A 121 -5.80 0.08 3.66
N ALA A 122 -6.49 0.27 4.79
CA ALA A 122 -7.96 0.39 4.86
C ALA A 122 -8.34 1.84 4.55
N ASN A 123 -8.49 2.16 3.27
CA ASN A 123 -8.70 3.53 2.81
C ASN A 123 -10.18 3.94 2.89
N LYS A 124 -10.42 5.27 2.84
CA LYS A 124 -11.73 5.92 2.94
C LYS A 124 -12.40 5.76 4.31
N CYS A 125 -11.60 5.73 5.38
CA CYS A 125 -12.11 5.68 6.75
C CYS A 125 -12.96 6.90 7.17
N ASP A 126 -13.06 7.92 6.31
CA ASP A 126 -13.97 9.05 6.44
C ASP A 126 -15.41 8.79 5.95
N MET A 127 -15.67 7.73 5.18
CA MET A 127 -16.92 7.61 4.40
C MET A 127 -18.12 6.93 5.08
N SER A 128 -18.03 6.42 6.31
CA SER A 128 -19.20 5.79 6.99
C SER A 128 -18.98 5.53 8.48
N GLU A 129 -20.04 5.09 9.18
CA GLU A 129 -19.90 4.43 10.49
C GLU A 129 -18.96 3.24 10.36
N LYS A 130 -18.01 3.15 11.28
CA LYS A 130 -16.96 2.13 11.23
C LYS A 130 -17.59 0.76 11.37
N ASP A 131 -17.38 -0.09 10.39
CA ASP A 131 -17.63 -1.52 10.50
C ASP A 131 -16.63 -2.11 11.51
N GLU A 132 -17.00 -2.08 12.79
CA GLU A 132 -16.13 -2.49 13.89
C GLU A 132 -15.75 -3.98 13.79
N GLU A 133 -16.66 -4.81 13.28
CA GLU A 133 -16.40 -6.24 13.04
C GLU A 133 -15.32 -6.42 11.97
N LEU A 134 -15.42 -5.68 10.85
CA LEU A 134 -14.38 -5.68 9.82
C LEU A 134 -13.03 -5.26 10.42
N LEU A 135 -12.98 -4.14 11.15
CA LEU A 135 -11.73 -3.65 11.76
C LEU A 135 -11.14 -4.65 12.76
N ALA A 136 -11.97 -5.28 13.59
CA ALA A 136 -11.54 -6.31 14.54
C ALA A 136 -10.97 -7.56 13.83
N SER A 137 -11.38 -7.83 12.59
CA SER A 137 -10.88 -8.96 11.80
C SER A 137 -9.53 -8.72 11.12
N LEU A 138 -9.10 -7.46 10.96
CA LEU A 138 -7.94 -7.10 10.13
C LEU A 138 -6.61 -7.63 10.68
N ASP A 139 -6.46 -7.73 12.00
CA ASP A 139 -5.26 -8.31 12.59
C ASP A 139 -5.09 -9.78 12.21
N ASN A 140 -6.19 -10.55 12.24
CA ASN A 140 -6.18 -11.94 11.82
C ASN A 140 -5.96 -12.06 10.30
N PHE A 141 -6.65 -11.23 9.52
CA PHE A 141 -6.48 -11.17 8.06
C PHE A 141 -5.01 -10.87 7.67
N CYS A 142 -4.35 -9.93 8.36
CA CYS A 142 -2.95 -9.60 8.12
C CYS A 142 -2.01 -10.77 8.41
N LYS A 143 -2.23 -11.48 9.52
CA LYS A 143 -1.44 -12.69 9.87
C LYS A 143 -1.60 -13.79 8.82
N GLU A 144 -2.85 -14.12 8.46
CA GLU A 144 -3.15 -15.18 7.51
C GLU A 144 -2.57 -14.91 6.12
N ASN A 145 -2.56 -13.64 5.68
CA ASN A 145 -2.09 -13.24 4.36
C ASN A 145 -0.65 -12.67 4.36
N ARG A 146 0.06 -12.73 5.49
CA ARG A 146 1.45 -12.27 5.68
C ARG A 146 1.65 -10.80 5.28
N PHE A 147 0.76 -9.93 5.74
CA PHE A 147 1.00 -8.49 5.78
C PHE A 147 1.81 -8.14 7.03
N VAL A 148 2.70 -7.15 6.93
CA VAL A 148 3.51 -6.70 8.08
C VAL A 148 2.69 -5.86 9.07
N GLY A 149 1.54 -5.35 8.64
CA GLY A 149 0.64 -4.54 9.44
C GLY A 149 -0.40 -3.84 8.57
N TRP A 150 -1.30 -3.10 9.20
CA TRP A 150 -2.33 -2.33 8.52
C TRP A 150 -2.56 -0.95 9.13
N PHE A 151 -3.16 -0.04 8.34
CA PHE A 151 -3.50 1.31 8.76
C PHE A 151 -4.87 1.71 8.24
N GLU A 152 -5.67 2.36 9.08
CA GLU A 152 -6.82 3.14 8.60
C GLU A 152 -6.28 4.38 7.90
N THR A 153 -6.73 4.64 6.67
CA THR A 153 -6.30 5.79 5.88
C THR A 153 -7.46 6.56 5.28
N SER A 154 -7.28 7.88 5.14
CA SER A 154 -8.14 8.71 4.31
C SER A 154 -7.30 9.69 3.51
N ALA A 155 -7.32 9.52 2.19
CA ALA A 155 -6.77 10.52 1.27
C ALA A 155 -7.52 11.86 1.38
N LYS A 156 -8.81 11.84 1.75
CA LYS A 156 -9.66 13.04 1.84
C LYS A 156 -9.29 13.92 3.02
N VAL A 157 -9.26 13.36 4.24
CA VAL A 157 -9.04 14.13 5.48
C VAL A 157 -7.62 14.03 6.04
N CYS A 158 -6.68 13.41 5.31
CA CYS A 158 -5.28 13.27 5.71
C CYS A 158 -5.10 12.52 7.05
N VAL A 159 -5.75 11.36 7.14
CA VAL A 159 -5.64 10.47 8.31
C VAL A 159 -4.81 9.24 7.94
N ALA A 160 -3.84 8.91 8.78
CA ALA A 160 -3.17 7.61 8.81
C ALA A 160 -3.09 7.18 10.28
N LEU A 161 -3.99 6.30 10.72
CA LEU A 161 -3.99 5.78 12.08
C LEU A 161 -3.41 4.38 12.06
N HIS A 162 -2.37 4.17 12.86
CA HIS A 162 -1.88 2.82 13.15
C HIS A 162 -2.85 2.15 14.12
N LYS A 163 -3.36 0.99 13.73
CA LYS A 163 -4.04 0.04 14.61
C LYS A 163 -3.65 -1.34 14.12
N GLY A 164 -3.06 -2.18 14.96
CA GLY A 164 -2.83 -3.59 14.63
C GLY A 164 -1.37 -4.05 14.59
N HIS A 165 -1.12 -5.10 15.38
CA HIS A 165 0.12 -5.84 15.69
C HIS A 165 1.43 -5.05 15.84
N GLU A 166 1.58 -4.49 17.05
CA GLU A 166 2.85 -4.46 17.77
C GLU A 166 3.41 -5.89 17.93
N GLN A 167 4.37 -6.22 17.07
CA GLN A 167 5.62 -6.90 17.43
C GLN A 167 6.72 -6.35 16.52
N THR A 168 7.19 -5.15 16.84
CA THR A 168 8.58 -4.75 16.56
C THR A 168 9.20 -4.32 17.88
N GLU A 169 9.27 -5.27 18.82
CA GLU A 169 10.36 -5.26 19.77
C GLU A 169 11.64 -5.49 18.97
N HIS A 170 12.50 -4.47 18.94
CA HIS A 170 13.94 -4.58 18.80
C HIS A 170 14.48 -5.83 18.09
N SER A 171 14.34 -5.88 16.76
CA SER A 171 15.29 -6.65 15.93
C SER A 171 16.41 -5.70 15.51
N GLN A 172 17.25 -5.43 16.51
CA GLN A 172 18.70 -5.23 16.52
C GLN A 172 19.36 -4.40 15.40
N VAL A 173 19.97 -3.30 15.85
CA VAL A 173 21.32 -2.79 15.54
C VAL A 173 22.04 -3.46 14.38
#